data_AF-A0A8J2J9K6-F1
#
_entry.id   AF-A0A8J2J9K6-F1
#
_cell.length_a   1.000
_cell.length_b   1.000
_cell.length_c   1.000
_cell.angle_alpha   90.00
_cell.angle_beta   90.00
_cell.angle_gamma   90.00
#
_symmetry.space_group_name_H-M   'P 1'
#
loop_
_entity.id
_entity.type
_entity.pdbx_description
1 polymer ?
#
loop_
_entity_poly.entity_id
_entity_poly.type
_entity_poly.pdbx_seq_one_letter_code
_entity_poly.pdbx_strand_id
1 'polypeptide(L)' 'PYMTDPGFQPELIRAKSFSASGLCSCVINVLKFNEVWQDAPKRKALQ' A
#
# COMPACT_ATOMS: atom_id res chain seq x y z
N PRO A 1 -4.98 -7.85 -9.40
CA PRO A 1 -4.94 -6.55 -8.70
C PRO A 1 -3.49 -6.24 -8.32
N TYR A 2 -3.04 -4.99 -8.23
CA TYR A 2 -1.61 -4.65 -8.10
C TYR A 2 -0.84 -5.39 -6.97
N MET A 3 -1.54 -5.85 -5.92
CA MET A 3 -0.96 -6.66 -4.84
C MET A 3 -0.64 -8.13 -5.18
N THR A 4 -1.23 -8.68 -6.25
CA THR A 4 -0.98 -10.04 -6.75
C THR A 4 0.06 -10.08 -7.86
N ASP A 5 0.46 -8.91 -8.37
CA ASP A 5 1.50 -8.81 -9.37
C ASP A 5 2.87 -8.80 -8.67
N PRO A 6 3.72 -9.83 -8.88
CA PRO A 6 5.02 -9.90 -8.23
C PRO A 6 5.99 -8.83 -8.73
N GLY A 7 5.70 -8.17 -9.87
CA GLY A 7 6.46 -7.04 -10.39
C GLY A 7 6.12 -5.71 -9.74
N PHE A 8 4.99 -5.60 -9.04
CA PHE A 8 4.55 -4.40 -8.34
C PHE A 8 5.12 -4.31 -6.92
N GLN A 9 6.44 -4.48 -6.82
CA GLN A 9 7.18 -4.32 -5.58
C GLN A 9 8.04 -3.04 -5.68
N PRO A 10 8.04 -2.17 -4.66
CA PRO A 10 8.82 -0.94 -4.71
C PRO A 10 10.31 -1.21 -4.92
N GLU A 11 10.85 -2.32 -4.41
CA GLU A 11 12.24 -2.72 -4.63
C GLU A 11 12.54 -3.05 -6.11
N LEU A 12 11.64 -3.75 -6.79
CA LEU A 12 11.78 -4.07 -8.22
C LEU A 12 11.59 -2.84 -9.09
N ILE A 13 10.66 -1.95 -8.72
CA ILE A 13 10.41 -0.70 -9.43
C ILE A 13 11.55 0.28 -9.20
N ARG A 14 12.18 0.31 -8.01
CA ARG A 14 13.33 1.17 -7.71
C ARG A 14 14.51 0.90 -8.64
N ALA A 15 14.72 -0.36 -9.04
CA ALA A 15 15.76 -0.72 -10.00
C ALA A 15 15.51 -0.15 -11.42
N LYS A 16 14.25 0.17 -11.76
CA LYS A 16 13.85 0.74 -13.06
C LYS A 16 13.59 2.26 -13.00
N SER A 17 13.05 2.76 -11.89
CA SER A 17 12.72 4.16 -11.66
C SER A 17 12.54 4.46 -10.17
N PHE A 18 13.40 5.33 -9.64
CA PHE A 18 13.36 5.75 -8.25
C PHE A 18 12.07 6.51 -7.89
N SER A 19 11.61 7.40 -8.78
CA SER A 19 10.37 8.16 -8.58
C SER A 19 9.13 7.25 -8.56
N ALA A 20 9.07 6.27 -9.48
CA ALA A 20 7.97 5.33 -9.54
C ALA A 20 7.92 4.39 -8.31
N SER A 21 9.06 4.08 -7.70
CA SER A 21 9.11 3.32 -6.44
C SER A 21 8.37 4.05 -5.31
N GLY A 22 8.49 5.37 -5.25
CA GLY A 22 7.77 6.20 -4.26
C GLY A 22 6.26 6.12 -4.46
N LEU A 23 5.80 6.20 -5.71
CA LEU A 23 4.38 6.06 -6.06
C LEU A 23 3.84 4.66 -5.74
N CYS A 24 4.59 3.61 -6.08
CA CYS A 24 4.22 2.24 -5.74
C CYS A 24 4.09 2.04 -4.22
N SER A 25 5.06 2.54 -3.45
CA SER A 25 5.02 2.48 -1.98
C SER A 25 3.80 3.20 -1.39
N CYS A 26 3.48 4.39 -1.92
CA CYS A 26 2.30 5.16 -1.50
C CYS A 26 1.00 4.37 -1.72
N VAL A 27 0.83 3.79 -2.91
CA VAL A 27 -0.36 2.98 -3.25
C VAL A 27 -0.46 1.76 -2.33
N ILE A 28 0.64 1.06 -2.07
CA ILE A 28 0.68 -0.08 -1.15
C ILE A 28 0.24 0.32 0.25
N ASN A 29 0.73 1.46 0.75
CA ASN A 29 0.41 1.94 2.08
C ASN A 29 -1.07 2.30 2.22
N VAL A 30 -1.67 2.96 1.21
CA VAL A 30 -3.10 3.29 1.20
C VAL A 30 -3.96 2.03 1.23
N LEU A 31 -3.61 1.00 0.45
CA LEU A 31 -4.35 -0.25 0.40
C LEU A 31 -4.27 -1.01 1.74
N LYS A 32 -3.08 -1.09 2.35
CA LYS A 32 -2.91 -1.70 3.68
C LYS A 32 -3.66 -0.93 4.77
N PHE A 33 -3.63 0.40 4.71
CA PHE A 33 -4.40 1.23 5.63
C PHE A 33 -5.90 0.95 5.50
N ASN A 34 -6.41 0.83 4.28
CA ASN A 34 -7.82 0.55 4.03
C ASN A 34 -8.24 -0.83 4.56
N GLU A 35 -7.42 -1.86 4.37
CA GLU A 35 -7.67 -3.22 4.88
C GLU A 35 -7.87 -3.22 6.41
N VAL A 36 -6.97 -2.54 7.13
CA VAL A 36 -7.05 -2.43 8.59
C VAL A 36 -8.16 -1.47 9.04
N TRP A 37 -8.42 -0.41 8.26
CA TRP A 37 -9.45 0.57 8.58
C TRP A 37 -10.86 -0.01 8.56
N GLN A 38 -11.15 -0.89 7.60
CA GLN A 38 -12.44 -1.60 7.54
C GLN A 38 -12.68 -2.49 8.76
N ASP A 39 -11.61 -3.02 9.35
CA ASP A 39 -11.64 -3.91 10.51
C ASP A 39 -11.34 -3.20 11.84
N ALA A 40 -11.41 -1.87 11.94
CA ALA A 40 -10.99 -1.14 13.14
C ALA A 40 -12.15 -0.84 14.15
N PRO A 41 -12.49 -1.75 15.10
CA PRO A 41 -13.47 -1.47 16.15
C PRO A 41 -13.00 -0.36 17.11
N LYS A 42 -11.68 -0.21 17.27
CA LYS A 42 -11.06 0.80 18.15
C LYS A 42 -11.33 2.25 17.71
N ARG A 43 -11.62 2.49 16.42
CA ARG A 43 -12.02 3.83 15.93
C ARG A 43 -13.48 4.13 16.24
N LYS A 44 -14.36 3.13 16.18
CA LYS A 44 -15.79 3.27 16.54
C LYS A 44 -16.00 3.49 18.04
N ALA A 45 -15.13 2.94 18.88
CA ALA A 45 -15.19 3.11 20.33
C ALA A 45 -14.78 4.51 20.83
N LEU A 46 -14.27 5.39 19.95
CA LEU A 46 -13.87 6.76 20.27
C LEU A 46 -14.90 7.82 19.78
N GLN A 47 -16.02 7.38 19.17
CA GLN A 47 -17.15 8.24 18.81
C GLN A 47 -18.23 8.25 19.89
#